data_AF-A0A2V8DD01-F1
#
_entry.id   AF-A0A2V8DD01-F1
#
_cell.length_a   1.000
_cell.length_b   1.000
_cell.length_c   1.000
_cell.angle_alpha   90.00
_cell.angle_beta   90.00
_cell.angle_gamma   90.00
#
_symmetry.space_group_name_H-M   'P 1'
#
loop_
_entity.id
_entity.type
_entity.pdbx_description
1 polymer ?
#
loop_
_entity_poly.entity_id
_entity_poly.type
_entity_poly.pdbx_seq_one_letter_code
_entity_poly.pdbx_strand_id
1 'polypeptide(L)'
;MTADWPRAVLLIGVTAALTWVNVVGIRQSAWVVNALTIGKLLPLALFIIAGLRFVVLTWGSAPHPGSVARWDPVAPLRSLAGALTALPPISLRQFSAAALLMIFVYGGYDVVPVPAGEALDPRRHVPSALIMTILAVMTVMTLAQVVAQSVLPDLAAHSTPMADAAALFLGSGGALLIGAGSVVSMTGNNAGQILTGSRMLFALAEHGELPAFFGRVHPRFRTPANAVLFTSIVAVTLALSGSFAKLAVVSAVARLVTYTGVAAATLRLRSPQFATVVKPATFVAPLGPLVPALAMIVSLAIVAGATREQLLGGGAALIVGALLFSSQPSGRRER
;
A
#
# COMPACT_ATOMS: atom_id res chain seq x y z
N MET A 1 17.14 -26.51 -4.27
CA MET A 1 17.47 -25.29 -3.49
C MET A 1 18.70 -24.60 -4.10
N THR A 2 18.68 -24.31 -5.41
CA THR A 2 19.69 -23.45 -6.02
C THR A 2 19.37 -22.03 -5.58
N ALA A 3 20.15 -21.50 -4.65
CA ALA A 3 19.98 -20.15 -4.17
C ALA A 3 20.14 -19.18 -5.35
N ASP A 4 19.12 -18.36 -5.61
CA ASP A 4 19.21 -17.17 -6.46
C ASP A 4 20.12 -16.14 -5.77
N TRP A 5 21.40 -16.45 -5.62
CA TRP A 5 22.40 -15.59 -4.98
C TRP A 5 22.41 -14.17 -5.56
N PRO A 6 22.26 -13.95 -6.89
CA PRO A 6 22.15 -12.59 -7.43
C PRO A 6 20.96 -11.82 -6.86
N ARG A 7 19.81 -12.47 -6.70
CA ARG A 7 18.61 -11.85 -6.09
C ARG A 7 18.84 -11.56 -4.62
N ALA A 8 19.45 -12.48 -3.89
CA ALA A 8 19.76 -12.29 -2.47
C ALA A 8 20.72 -11.12 -2.25
N VAL A 9 21.81 -11.03 -3.04
CA VAL A 9 22.77 -9.93 -3.00
C VAL A 9 22.08 -8.60 -3.32
N LEU A 10 21.21 -8.56 -4.33
CA LEU A 10 20.49 -7.35 -4.69
C LEU A 10 19.54 -6.91 -3.57
N LEU A 11 18.78 -7.83 -2.98
CA LEU A 11 17.88 -7.53 -1.86
C LEU A 11 18.65 -6.99 -0.65
N ILE A 12 19.74 -7.66 -0.26
CA ILE A 12 20.58 -7.24 0.87
C ILE A 12 21.21 -5.88 0.57
N GLY A 13 21.79 -5.69 -0.62
CA GLY A 13 22.44 -4.45 -1.02
C GLY A 13 21.49 -3.26 -1.06
N VAL A 14 20.32 -3.42 -1.66
CA VAL A 14 19.30 -2.35 -1.72
C VAL A 14 18.77 -2.04 -0.32
N THR A 15 18.43 -3.05 0.48
CA THR A 15 17.95 -2.82 1.85
C THR A 15 19.04 -2.13 2.68
N ALA A 16 20.29 -2.60 2.64
CA ALA A 16 21.40 -2.00 3.38
C ALA A 16 21.66 -0.54 2.97
N ALA A 17 21.61 -0.23 1.67
CA ALA A 17 21.73 1.14 1.18
C ALA A 17 20.60 2.03 1.71
N LEU A 18 19.35 1.54 1.69
CA LEU A 18 18.20 2.27 2.22
C LEU A 18 18.29 2.43 3.75
N THR A 19 18.74 1.41 4.48
CA THR A 19 18.98 1.48 5.93
C THR A 19 20.03 2.53 6.24
N TRP A 20 21.17 2.52 5.53
CA TRP A 20 22.24 3.51 5.72
C TRP A 20 21.72 4.93 5.53
N VAL A 21 20.98 5.16 4.45
CA VAL A 21 20.35 6.44 4.14
C VAL A 21 19.40 6.89 5.26
N ASN A 22 18.59 5.98 5.80
CA ASN A 22 17.67 6.28 6.91
C ASN A 22 18.38 6.50 8.26
N VAL A 23 19.50 5.81 8.51
CA VAL A 23 20.30 5.97 9.75
C VAL A 23 21.06 7.29 9.74
N VAL A 24 21.77 7.59 8.65
CA VAL A 24 22.50 8.87 8.50
C VAL A 24 21.53 10.05 8.59
N GLY A 25 20.28 9.82 8.20
CA GLY A 25 19.22 10.80 8.28
C GLY A 25 19.34 11.78 7.13
N ILE A 26 18.61 11.52 6.04
CA ILE A 26 18.33 12.60 5.10
C ILE A 26 17.33 13.51 5.83
N ARG A 27 17.68 14.79 6.03
CA ARG A 27 16.66 15.82 6.22
C ARG A 27 15.75 15.73 5.00
N GLN A 28 14.63 15.03 5.11
CA GLN A 28 13.72 14.82 3.99
C GLN A 28 13.25 16.20 3.53
N SER A 29 13.91 16.72 2.51
CA SER A 29 13.47 17.93 1.85
C SER A 29 12.16 17.56 1.16
N ALA A 30 11.12 18.36 1.38
CA ALA A 30 9.86 18.22 0.68
C ALA A 30 10.06 18.07 -0.84
N TRP A 31 11.13 18.70 -1.37
CA TRP A 31 11.54 18.55 -2.77
C TRP A 31 11.91 17.10 -3.17
N VAL A 32 12.62 16.34 -2.34
CA VAL A 32 12.99 14.94 -2.65
C VAL A 32 11.75 14.05 -2.68
N VAL A 33 10.83 14.23 -1.72
CA VAL A 33 9.55 13.50 -1.68
C VAL A 33 8.69 13.85 -2.90
N ASN A 34 8.65 15.13 -3.27
CA ASN A 34 7.93 15.60 -4.46
C ASN A 34 8.55 15.05 -5.74
N ALA A 35 9.88 15.06 -5.86
CA ALA A 35 10.59 14.51 -7.02
C ALA A 35 10.33 13.01 -7.18
N LEU A 36 10.36 12.24 -6.08
CA LEU A 36 9.99 10.83 -6.10
C LEU A 36 8.53 10.63 -6.47
N THR A 37 7.62 11.47 -5.98
CA THR A 37 6.20 11.42 -6.32
C THR A 37 5.96 11.71 -7.81
N ILE A 38 6.61 12.73 -8.36
CA ILE A 38 6.57 13.05 -9.79
C ILE A 38 7.16 11.89 -10.60
N GLY A 39 8.32 11.36 -10.20
CA GLY A 39 8.96 10.22 -10.86
C GLY A 39 8.11 8.95 -10.85
N LYS A 40 7.21 8.79 -9.89
CA LYS A 40 6.21 7.70 -9.84
C LYS A 40 5.03 7.94 -10.78
N LEU A 41 4.47 9.14 -10.74
CA LEU A 41 3.22 9.46 -11.43
C LEU A 41 3.43 9.77 -12.91
N LEU A 42 4.56 10.38 -13.27
CA LEU A 42 4.81 10.82 -14.65
C LEU A 42 4.84 9.64 -15.65
N PRO A 43 5.58 8.53 -15.41
CA PRO A 43 5.55 7.40 -16.33
C PRO A 43 4.15 6.81 -16.50
N LEU A 44 3.41 6.70 -15.39
CA LEU A 44 2.07 6.13 -15.38
C LEU A 44 1.05 7.06 -16.06
N ALA A 45 1.18 8.37 -15.87
CA ALA A 45 0.36 9.37 -16.55
C ALA A 45 0.61 9.34 -18.07
N LEU A 46 1.86 9.26 -18.51
CA LEU A 46 2.20 9.12 -19.94
C LEU A 46 1.62 7.82 -20.52
N PHE A 47 1.74 6.71 -19.80
CA PHE A 47 1.12 5.44 -20.18
C PHE A 47 -0.40 5.55 -20.32
N ILE A 48 -1.09 6.16 -19.35
CA ILE A 48 -2.54 6.35 -19.38
C ILE A 48 -2.93 7.24 -20.56
N ILE A 49 -2.29 8.40 -20.73
CA ILE A 49 -2.63 9.38 -21.77
C ILE A 49 -2.42 8.77 -23.17
N ALA A 50 -1.27 8.15 -23.41
CA ALA A 50 -0.97 7.53 -24.70
C ALA A 50 -1.79 6.27 -24.97
N GLY A 51 -2.20 5.56 -23.91
CA GLY A 51 -3.02 4.36 -23.97
C GLY A 51 -4.53 4.63 -24.11
N LEU A 52 -5.02 5.80 -23.67
CA LEU A 52 -6.45 6.12 -23.67
C LEU A 52 -7.07 6.10 -25.07
N ARG A 53 -6.30 6.44 -26.11
CA ARG A 53 -6.75 6.30 -27.50
C ARG A 53 -7.10 4.86 -27.84
N PHE A 54 -6.37 3.88 -27.33
CA PHE A 54 -6.66 2.47 -27.58
C PHE A 54 -7.90 2.03 -26.81
N VAL A 55 -8.12 2.53 -25.60
CA VAL A 55 -9.40 2.30 -24.90
C VAL A 55 -10.56 2.79 -25.77
N VAL A 56 -10.53 4.05 -26.24
CA VAL A 56 -11.62 4.59 -27.07
C VAL A 56 -11.79 3.84 -28.40
N LEU A 57 -10.70 3.40 -29.03
CA LEU A 57 -10.73 2.67 -30.30
C LEU A 57 -11.22 1.22 -30.14
N THR A 58 -10.75 0.51 -29.12
CA THR A 58 -11.09 -0.91 -28.87
C THR A 58 -12.49 -1.06 -28.30
N TRP A 59 -12.92 -0.10 -27.47
CA TRP A 59 -14.30 -0.03 -27.00
C TRP A 59 -15.24 0.49 -28.08
N GLY A 60 -14.70 1.00 -29.19
CA GLY A 60 -15.42 1.53 -30.33
C GLY A 60 -15.71 0.50 -31.44
N SER A 61 -14.86 -0.48 -31.78
CA SER A 61 -15.20 -1.39 -32.89
C SER A 61 -14.43 -2.70 -33.03
N ALA A 62 -15.22 -3.68 -33.53
CA ALA A 62 -14.94 -4.60 -34.61
C ALA A 62 -14.06 -5.85 -34.34
N PRO A 63 -14.54 -7.03 -34.77
CA PRO A 63 -13.93 -8.31 -34.40
C PRO A 63 -12.56 -8.58 -35.05
N HIS A 64 -12.05 -7.74 -35.97
CA HIS A 64 -10.89 -8.07 -36.81
C HIS A 64 -9.87 -6.91 -36.95
N PRO A 65 -8.55 -7.21 -36.99
CA PRO A 65 -7.50 -6.20 -37.19
C PRO A 65 -7.66 -5.49 -38.55
N GLY A 66 -7.63 -4.15 -38.55
CA GLY A 66 -7.68 -3.31 -39.77
C GLY A 66 -8.96 -2.49 -39.99
N SER A 67 -9.92 -2.57 -39.08
CA SER A 67 -11.15 -1.77 -39.15
C SER A 67 -11.01 -0.48 -38.32
N VAL A 68 -11.38 0.65 -38.92
CA VAL A 68 -11.35 1.97 -38.26
C VAL A 68 -12.53 2.05 -37.31
N ALA A 69 -12.27 2.29 -36.03
CA ALA A 69 -13.33 2.27 -35.05
C ALA A 69 -14.32 3.43 -35.26
N ARG A 70 -15.60 3.11 -35.49
CA ARG A 70 -16.69 4.10 -35.50
C ARG A 70 -16.97 4.47 -34.05
N TRP A 71 -16.83 5.74 -33.71
CA TRP A 71 -17.09 6.24 -32.36
C TRP A 71 -18.55 5.97 -31.97
N ASP A 72 -18.76 5.02 -31.06
CA ASP A 72 -20.06 4.66 -30.51
C ASP A 72 -20.12 5.08 -29.03
N PRO A 73 -20.86 6.14 -28.70
CA PRO A 73 -20.92 6.68 -27.34
C PRO A 73 -21.57 5.72 -26.32
N VAL A 74 -22.32 4.70 -26.76
CA VAL A 74 -22.97 3.72 -25.86
C VAL A 74 -22.21 2.40 -25.75
N ALA A 75 -21.15 2.21 -26.52
CA ALA A 75 -20.32 1.01 -26.43
C ALA A 75 -19.67 0.77 -25.06
N PRO A 76 -19.24 1.80 -24.29
CA PRO A 76 -18.81 1.63 -22.90
C PRO A 76 -19.88 1.05 -21.98
N LEU A 77 -21.15 1.46 -22.15
CA LEU A 77 -22.25 0.98 -21.32
C LEU A 77 -22.63 -0.48 -21.66
N ARG A 78 -22.62 -0.85 -22.94
CA ARG A 78 -22.93 -2.24 -23.37
C ARG A 78 -21.85 -3.24 -22.98
N SER A 79 -20.58 -2.86 -23.07
CA SER A 79 -19.47 -3.71 -22.66
C SER A 79 -19.38 -3.83 -21.14
N LEU A 80 -19.70 -2.78 -20.38
CA LEU A 80 -19.90 -2.88 -18.93
C LEU A 80 -21.05 -3.84 -18.60
N ALA A 81 -22.18 -3.72 -19.29
CA ALA A 81 -23.31 -4.64 -19.13
C ALA A 81 -22.93 -6.09 -19.49
N GLY A 82 -22.20 -6.29 -20.59
CA GLY A 82 -21.68 -7.61 -21.00
C GLY A 82 -20.66 -8.19 -20.03
N ALA A 83 -19.77 -7.36 -19.48
CA ALA A 83 -18.82 -7.78 -18.46
C ALA A 83 -19.52 -8.18 -17.15
N LEU A 84 -20.62 -7.50 -16.79
CA LEU A 84 -21.43 -7.83 -15.62
C LEU A 84 -22.27 -9.10 -15.80
N THR A 85 -22.74 -9.40 -17.02
CA THR A 85 -23.49 -10.64 -17.32
C THR A 85 -22.60 -11.84 -17.58
N ALA A 86 -21.33 -11.64 -17.96
CA ALA A 86 -20.35 -12.69 -18.22
C ALA A 86 -19.36 -12.91 -17.06
N LEU A 87 -19.64 -12.39 -15.85
CA LEU A 87 -18.77 -12.68 -14.70
C LEU A 87 -18.79 -14.20 -14.45
N PRO A 88 -17.65 -14.90 -14.61
CA PRO A 88 -17.58 -16.32 -14.26
C PRO A 88 -17.96 -16.47 -12.78
N PRO A 89 -18.53 -17.61 -12.36
CA PRO A 89 -18.86 -17.83 -10.95
C PRO A 89 -17.58 -17.71 -10.10
N ILE A 90 -17.44 -16.60 -9.38
CA ILE A 90 -16.29 -16.35 -8.50
C ILE A 90 -16.56 -17.05 -7.18
N SER A 91 -15.71 -18.02 -6.83
CA SER A 91 -15.75 -18.63 -5.50
C SER A 91 -15.37 -17.62 -4.42
N LEU A 92 -15.92 -17.76 -3.21
CA LEU A 92 -15.56 -16.89 -2.07
C LEU A 92 -14.05 -16.83 -1.82
N ARG A 93 -13.33 -17.94 -2.09
CA ARG A 93 -11.86 -18.03 -1.99
C ARG A 93 -11.14 -17.21 -3.06
N GLN A 94 -11.62 -17.21 -4.30
CA GLN A 94 -11.05 -16.38 -5.36
C GLN A 94 -11.30 -14.90 -5.08
N PHE A 95 -12.51 -14.56 -4.64
CA PHE A 95 -12.85 -13.20 -4.23
C PHE A 95 -11.95 -12.73 -3.09
N SER A 96 -11.80 -13.51 -2.02
CA SER A 96 -10.98 -13.13 -0.87
C SER A 96 -9.49 -13.00 -1.23
N ALA A 97 -8.94 -13.91 -2.03
CA ALA A 97 -7.55 -13.83 -2.48
C ALA A 97 -7.29 -12.57 -3.33
N ALA A 98 -8.18 -12.25 -4.26
CA ALA A 98 -8.10 -11.03 -5.05
C ALA A 98 -8.27 -9.78 -4.17
N ALA A 99 -9.24 -9.79 -3.25
CA ALA A 99 -9.49 -8.68 -2.32
C ALA A 99 -8.27 -8.41 -1.43
N LEU A 100 -7.59 -9.44 -0.91
CA LEU A 100 -6.38 -9.29 -0.10
C LEU A 100 -5.24 -8.63 -0.90
N LEU A 101 -5.04 -9.01 -2.16
CA LEU A 101 -4.09 -8.33 -3.03
C LEU A 101 -4.50 -6.88 -3.31
N MET A 102 -5.79 -6.60 -3.46
CA MET A 102 -6.29 -5.22 -3.61
C MET A 102 -6.07 -4.40 -2.34
N ILE A 103 -6.25 -4.97 -1.15
CA ILE A 103 -5.92 -4.31 0.14
C ILE A 103 -4.43 -3.97 0.20
N PHE A 104 -3.56 -4.83 -0.34
CA PHE A 104 -2.14 -4.52 -0.46
C PHE A 104 -1.88 -3.35 -1.42
N VAL A 105 -2.48 -3.37 -2.62
CA VAL A 105 -2.28 -2.36 -3.68
C VAL A 105 -2.80 -0.98 -3.27
N TYR A 106 -3.98 -0.92 -2.65
CA TYR A 106 -4.61 0.34 -2.21
C TYR A 106 -4.25 0.74 -0.77
N GLY A 107 -3.40 -0.04 -0.11
CA GLY A 107 -2.88 0.28 1.23
C GLY A 107 -1.87 1.43 1.20
N GLY A 108 -1.49 1.92 2.38
CA GLY A 108 -0.47 2.97 2.53
C GLY A 108 -1.04 4.36 2.81
N TYR A 109 -2.35 4.58 2.71
CA TYR A 109 -2.96 5.82 3.18
C TYR A 109 -2.84 5.98 4.71
N ASP A 110 -2.73 4.86 5.43
CA ASP A 110 -2.58 4.77 6.88
C ASP A 110 -1.28 5.38 7.42
N VAL A 111 -0.31 5.67 6.54
CA VAL A 111 0.96 6.34 6.92
C VAL A 111 0.86 7.86 6.89
N VAL A 112 -0.18 8.44 6.27
CA VAL A 112 -0.39 9.90 6.16
C VAL A 112 -0.40 10.61 7.52
N PRO A 113 -1.01 10.05 8.59
CA PRO A 113 -1.02 10.68 9.91
C PRO A 113 0.32 10.60 10.67
N VAL A 114 1.27 9.78 10.23
CA VAL A 114 2.53 9.54 10.96
C VAL A 114 3.35 10.82 11.15
N PRO A 115 3.55 11.67 10.12
CA PRO A 115 4.17 12.98 10.28
C PRO A 115 3.18 14.10 10.65
N ALA A 116 2.00 13.81 11.21
CA ALA A 116 1.01 14.85 11.51
C ALA A 116 1.51 15.93 12.48
N GLY A 117 2.50 15.62 13.33
CA GLY A 117 3.15 16.61 14.20
C GLY A 117 3.98 17.66 13.46
N GLU A 118 4.38 17.39 12.21
CA GLU A 118 5.15 18.29 11.35
C GLU A 118 4.26 19.04 10.33
N ALA A 119 2.98 18.67 10.22
CA ALA A 119 2.05 19.22 9.25
C ALA A 119 1.47 20.57 9.71
N LEU A 120 1.24 21.48 8.76
CA LEU A 120 0.44 22.69 8.99
C LEU A 120 -1.01 22.28 9.23
N ASP A 121 -1.62 22.72 10.34
CA ASP A 121 -3.01 22.41 10.74
C ASP A 121 -3.45 20.95 10.48
N PRO A 122 -2.83 19.96 11.16
CA PRO A 122 -3.07 18.54 10.88
C PRO A 122 -4.53 18.13 11.11
N ARG A 123 -5.25 18.81 12.00
CA ARG A 123 -6.66 18.50 12.30
C ARG A 123 -7.58 18.71 11.11
N ARG A 124 -7.26 19.66 10.23
CA ARG A 124 -8.03 19.93 9.01
C ARG A 124 -7.44 19.24 7.79
N HIS A 125 -6.12 19.22 7.67
CA HIS A 125 -5.46 18.72 6.45
C HIS A 125 -5.31 17.20 6.40
N VAL A 126 -5.07 16.51 7.52
CA VAL A 126 -4.90 15.05 7.52
C VAL A 126 -6.15 14.31 7.00
N PRO A 127 -7.39 14.64 7.43
CA PRO A 127 -8.59 13.99 6.89
C PRO A 127 -8.76 14.19 5.38
N SER A 128 -8.53 15.41 4.88
CA SER A 128 -8.62 15.72 3.45
C SER A 128 -7.53 14.98 2.65
N ALA A 129 -6.29 14.97 3.16
CA ALA A 129 -5.17 14.29 2.53
C ALA A 129 -5.42 12.78 2.40
N LEU A 130 -6.01 12.13 3.41
CA LEU A 130 -6.41 10.72 3.35
C LEU A 130 -7.40 10.45 2.22
N ILE A 131 -8.49 11.23 2.14
CA ILE A 131 -9.53 11.06 1.10
C ILE A 131 -8.96 11.33 -0.29
N MET A 132 -8.22 12.42 -0.48
CA MET A 132 -7.61 12.77 -1.77
C MET A 132 -6.61 11.70 -2.21
N THR A 133 -5.80 11.15 -1.30
CA THR A 133 -4.85 10.07 -1.61
C THR A 133 -5.58 8.83 -2.10
N ILE A 134 -6.64 8.39 -1.40
CA ILE A 134 -7.43 7.21 -1.79
C ILE A 134 -8.07 7.42 -3.17
N LEU A 135 -8.72 8.56 -3.39
CA LEU A 135 -9.38 8.86 -4.66
C LEU A 135 -8.37 8.95 -5.82
N ALA A 136 -7.25 9.65 -5.63
CA ALA A 136 -6.23 9.78 -6.66
C ALA A 136 -5.61 8.43 -7.04
N VAL A 137 -5.25 7.60 -6.06
CA VAL A 137 -4.69 6.26 -6.30
C VAL A 137 -5.73 5.36 -6.97
N MET A 138 -6.98 5.38 -6.51
CA MET A 138 -8.09 4.65 -7.14
C MET A 138 -8.25 5.00 -8.61
N THR A 139 -8.32 6.30 -8.93
CA THR A 139 -8.45 6.77 -10.31
C THR A 139 -7.28 6.33 -11.17
N VAL A 140 -6.04 6.59 -10.71
CA VAL A 140 -4.83 6.30 -11.48
C VAL A 140 -4.65 4.80 -11.71
N MET A 141 -4.84 3.97 -10.69
CA MET A 141 -4.71 2.51 -10.81
C MET A 141 -5.80 1.92 -11.70
N THR A 142 -7.05 2.39 -11.57
CA THR A 142 -8.15 1.93 -12.42
C THR A 142 -7.92 2.28 -13.89
N LEU A 143 -7.51 3.53 -14.17
CA LEU A 143 -7.23 3.96 -15.55
C LEU A 143 -6.05 3.18 -16.16
N ALA A 144 -4.97 2.98 -15.40
CA ALA A 144 -3.84 2.18 -15.85
C ALA A 144 -4.25 0.72 -16.15
N GLN A 145 -5.06 0.12 -15.27
CA GLN A 145 -5.58 -1.23 -15.47
C GLN A 145 -6.46 -1.34 -16.73
N VAL A 146 -7.40 -0.41 -16.92
CA VAL A 146 -8.28 -0.38 -18.10
C VAL A 146 -7.46 -0.22 -19.39
N VAL A 147 -6.48 0.68 -19.40
CA VAL A 147 -5.57 0.86 -20.54
C VAL A 147 -4.82 -0.44 -20.83
N ALA A 148 -4.18 -1.04 -19.83
CA ALA A 148 -3.42 -2.26 -20.04
C ALA A 148 -4.28 -3.42 -20.56
N GLN A 149 -5.48 -3.62 -20.00
CA GLN A 149 -6.44 -4.65 -20.44
C GLN A 149 -6.96 -4.41 -21.86
N SER A 150 -7.02 -3.16 -22.32
CA SER A 150 -7.45 -2.85 -23.69
C SER A 150 -6.40 -3.18 -24.75
N VAL A 151 -5.12 -3.24 -24.38
CA VAL A 151 -4.01 -3.40 -25.33
C VAL A 151 -3.37 -4.79 -25.25
N LEU A 152 -3.18 -5.32 -24.05
CA LEU A 152 -2.52 -6.59 -23.82
C LEU A 152 -3.57 -7.64 -23.41
N PRO A 153 -3.75 -8.73 -24.17
CA PRO A 153 -4.57 -9.85 -23.70
C PRO A 153 -3.83 -10.62 -22.60
N ASP A 154 -4.60 -11.25 -21.70
CA ASP A 154 -4.09 -12.15 -20.66
C ASP A 154 -2.96 -11.57 -19.79
N LEU A 155 -3.19 -10.39 -19.18
CA LEU A 155 -2.22 -9.70 -18.31
C LEU A 155 -1.64 -10.60 -17.21
N ALA A 156 -2.37 -11.62 -16.77
CA ALA A 156 -1.96 -12.51 -15.70
C ALA A 156 -0.79 -13.43 -16.10
N ALA A 157 -0.59 -13.70 -17.39
CA ALA A 157 0.53 -14.48 -17.90
C ALA A 157 1.84 -13.69 -17.96
N HIS A 158 1.78 -12.37 -17.85
CA HIS A 158 2.92 -11.48 -18.00
C HIS A 158 3.56 -11.14 -16.64
N SER A 159 4.89 -11.20 -16.58
CA SER A 159 5.64 -10.81 -15.37
C SER A 159 5.75 -9.30 -15.19
N THR A 160 5.71 -8.54 -16.29
CA THR A 160 5.79 -7.07 -16.32
C THR A 160 4.66 -6.45 -17.16
N PRO A 161 3.38 -6.73 -16.84
CA PRO A 161 2.24 -6.46 -17.72
C PRO A 161 2.12 -4.99 -18.14
N MET A 162 2.49 -4.05 -17.27
CA MET A 162 2.46 -2.61 -17.62
C MET A 162 3.55 -2.22 -18.61
N ALA A 163 4.76 -2.77 -18.47
CA ALA A 163 5.86 -2.49 -19.40
C ALA A 163 5.61 -3.20 -20.74
N ASP A 164 5.07 -4.41 -20.71
CA ASP A 164 4.72 -5.19 -21.89
C ASP A 164 3.58 -4.52 -22.66
N ALA A 165 2.55 -4.03 -21.97
CA ALA A 165 1.51 -3.22 -22.59
C ALA A 165 2.10 -1.92 -23.18
N ALA A 166 3.01 -1.24 -22.47
CA ALA A 166 3.65 -0.03 -22.98
C ALA A 166 4.48 -0.31 -24.24
N ALA A 167 5.14 -1.47 -24.33
CA ALA A 167 5.90 -1.88 -25.50
C ALA A 167 5.04 -1.91 -26.77
N LEU A 168 3.77 -2.31 -26.65
CA LEU A 168 2.85 -2.46 -27.78
C LEU A 168 2.45 -1.12 -28.42
N PHE A 169 2.44 -0.01 -27.67
CA PHE A 169 1.98 1.28 -28.21
C PHE A 169 2.95 2.47 -28.07
N LEU A 170 3.97 2.36 -27.22
CA LEU A 170 5.07 3.33 -27.07
C LEU A 170 6.43 2.75 -27.52
N GLY A 171 6.47 1.48 -27.93
CA GLY A 171 7.70 0.79 -28.30
C GLY A 171 8.62 0.53 -27.09
N SER A 172 9.86 0.13 -27.39
CA SER A 172 10.88 -0.19 -26.37
C SER A 172 11.18 0.97 -25.43
N GLY A 173 11.12 2.22 -25.91
CA GLY A 173 11.29 3.41 -25.09
C GLY A 173 10.21 3.54 -23.99
N GLY A 174 8.95 3.24 -24.31
CA GLY A 174 7.87 3.23 -23.33
C GLY A 174 8.01 2.13 -22.29
N ALA A 175 8.40 0.92 -22.73
CA ALA A 175 8.67 -0.19 -21.83
C ALA A 175 9.81 0.13 -20.84
N LEU A 176 10.90 0.72 -21.33
CA LEU A 176 12.02 1.18 -20.50
C LEU A 176 11.61 2.28 -19.53
N LEU A 177 10.79 3.24 -19.96
CA LEU A 177 10.28 4.32 -19.13
C LEU A 177 9.41 3.79 -17.97
N ILE A 178 8.53 2.82 -18.24
CA ILE A 178 7.72 2.15 -17.20
C ILE A 178 8.60 1.30 -16.28
N GLY A 179 9.55 0.54 -16.84
CA GLY A 179 10.49 -0.27 -16.08
C GLY A 179 11.33 0.58 -15.12
N ALA A 180 12.01 1.60 -15.63
CA ALA A 180 12.83 2.51 -14.82
C ALA A 180 11.99 3.28 -13.79
N GLY A 181 10.80 3.78 -14.20
CA GLY A 181 9.85 4.42 -13.30
C GLY A 181 9.41 3.52 -12.16
N SER A 182 9.19 2.23 -12.42
CA SER A 182 8.82 1.25 -11.40
C SER A 182 9.94 1.03 -10.38
N VAL A 183 11.20 0.98 -10.81
CA VAL A 183 12.37 0.83 -9.92
C VAL A 183 12.50 2.06 -9.00
N VAL A 184 12.39 3.27 -9.55
CA VAL A 184 12.40 4.52 -8.77
C VAL A 184 11.23 4.54 -7.78
N SER A 185 10.05 4.14 -8.23
CA SER A 185 8.84 4.07 -7.41
C SER A 185 8.98 3.12 -6.22
N MET A 186 9.41 1.89 -6.47
CA MET A 186 9.60 0.85 -5.45
C MET A 186 10.69 1.24 -4.45
N THR A 187 11.79 1.81 -4.94
CA THR A 187 12.89 2.30 -4.06
C THR A 187 12.39 3.40 -3.14
N GLY A 188 11.68 4.40 -3.68
CA GLY A 188 11.10 5.47 -2.88
C GLY A 188 10.04 4.99 -1.89
N ASN A 189 9.23 4.00 -2.28
CA ASN A 189 8.27 3.35 -1.36
C ASN A 189 9.00 2.64 -0.21
N ASN A 190 10.01 1.82 -0.51
CA ASN A 190 10.76 1.08 0.51
C ASN A 190 11.48 2.01 1.48
N ALA A 191 12.07 3.10 0.99
CA ALA A 191 12.68 4.14 1.83
C ALA A 191 11.65 4.74 2.81
N GLY A 192 10.45 5.07 2.32
CA GLY A 192 9.36 5.59 3.14
C GLY A 192 8.85 4.59 4.19
N GLN A 193 8.73 3.32 3.83
CA GLN A 193 8.27 2.26 4.75
C GLN A 193 9.26 2.00 5.89
N ILE A 194 10.57 2.00 5.62
CA ILE A 194 11.61 1.89 6.66
C ILE A 194 11.50 3.06 7.65
N LEU A 195 11.34 4.29 7.13
CA LEU A 195 11.18 5.48 7.97
C LEU A 195 9.93 5.40 8.83
N THR A 196 8.76 5.18 8.22
CA THR A 196 7.48 5.08 8.93
C THR A 196 7.52 3.99 10.00
N GLY A 197 7.97 2.78 9.63
CA GLY A 197 8.07 1.67 10.58
C GLY A 197 8.98 1.98 11.76
N SER A 198 10.15 2.60 11.51
CA SER A 198 11.06 3.00 12.59
C SER A 198 10.49 4.09 13.50
N ARG A 199 9.75 5.07 12.95
CA ARG A 199 9.08 6.13 13.71
C ARG A 199 7.98 5.56 14.61
N MET A 200 7.20 4.58 14.13
CA MET A 200 6.17 3.92 14.93
C MET A 200 6.80 3.16 16.11
N LEU A 201 7.86 2.37 15.87
CA LEU A 201 8.57 1.65 16.94
C LEU A 201 9.20 2.60 17.96
N PHE A 202 9.78 3.70 17.49
CA PHE A 202 10.35 4.74 18.34
C PHE A 202 9.28 5.37 19.25
N ALA A 203 8.14 5.79 18.68
CA ALA A 203 7.05 6.41 19.44
C ALA A 203 6.46 5.46 20.49
N LEU A 204 6.25 4.19 20.14
CA LEU A 204 5.80 3.16 21.09
C LEU A 204 6.81 2.99 22.24
N ALA A 205 8.11 2.99 21.96
CA ALA A 205 9.14 2.88 23.00
C ALA A 205 9.26 4.14 23.87
N GLU A 206 8.99 5.32 23.32
CA GLU A 206 8.92 6.58 24.06
C GLU A 206 7.76 6.57 25.06
N HIS A 207 6.60 6.04 24.65
CA HIS A 207 5.44 5.78 25.51
C HIS A 207 5.62 4.58 26.46
N GLY A 208 6.77 3.91 26.42
CA GLY A 208 7.07 2.77 27.29
C GLY A 208 6.41 1.47 26.86
N GLU A 209 5.68 1.44 25.73
CA GLU A 209 4.96 0.28 25.17
C GLU A 209 5.88 -0.73 24.45
N LEU A 210 7.16 -0.40 24.31
CA LEU A 210 8.20 -1.27 23.75
C LEU A 210 9.52 -1.11 24.53
N PRO A 211 10.46 -2.07 24.41
CA PRO A 211 11.77 -1.95 25.03
C PRO A 211 12.46 -0.62 24.70
N ALA A 212 13.06 0.02 25.71
CA ALA A 212 13.73 1.32 25.59
C ALA A 212 14.86 1.33 24.54
N PHE A 213 15.33 0.16 24.11
CA PHE A 213 16.27 -0.01 22.99
C PHE A 213 15.80 0.69 21.71
N PHE A 214 14.51 0.61 21.37
CA PHE A 214 13.94 1.23 20.18
C PHE A 214 13.79 2.76 20.30
N GLY A 215 13.69 3.27 21.52
CA GLY A 215 13.64 4.70 21.83
C GLY A 215 15.00 5.39 21.88
N ARG A 216 16.12 4.68 21.66
CA ARG A 216 17.46 5.28 21.66
C ARG A 216 17.73 6.01 20.35
N VAL A 217 18.12 7.28 20.47
CA VAL A 217 18.48 8.14 19.34
C VAL A 217 20.00 8.14 19.15
N HIS A 218 20.45 8.04 17.89
CA HIS A 218 21.87 8.06 17.55
C HIS A 218 22.48 9.44 17.84
N PRO A 219 23.61 9.54 18.58
CA PRO A 219 24.14 10.82 19.06
C PRO A 219 24.54 11.79 17.94
N ARG A 220 25.09 11.25 16.83
CA ARG A 220 25.55 12.06 15.68
C ARG A 220 24.44 12.40 14.68
N PHE A 221 23.53 11.46 14.42
CA PHE A 221 22.57 11.55 13.31
C PHE A 221 21.17 11.94 13.77
N ARG A 222 20.90 11.87 15.08
CA ARG A 222 19.61 12.21 15.69
C ARG A 222 18.44 11.40 15.12
N THR A 223 18.70 10.15 14.75
CA THR A 223 17.73 9.18 14.21
C THR A 223 17.59 7.98 15.15
N PRO A 224 16.43 7.28 15.17
CA PRO A 224 16.26 6.05 15.95
C PRO A 224 16.92 4.85 15.26
N ALA A 225 18.26 4.87 15.16
CA ALA A 225 19.04 3.91 14.37
C ALA A 225 18.76 2.44 14.72
N ASN A 226 18.51 2.15 16.00
CA ASN A 226 18.15 0.80 16.46
C ASN A 226 16.81 0.32 15.86
N ALA A 227 15.80 1.19 15.81
CA ALA A 227 14.52 0.88 15.21
C ALA A 227 14.65 0.69 13.69
N VAL A 228 15.46 1.53 13.03
CA VAL A 228 15.75 1.41 11.58
C VAL A 228 16.45 0.09 11.25
N LEU A 229 17.45 -0.30 12.05
CA LEU A 229 18.17 -1.56 11.86
C LEU A 229 17.24 -2.76 12.07
N PHE A 230 16.43 -2.74 13.13
CA PHE A 230 15.49 -3.83 13.40
C PHE A 230 14.47 -4.00 12.28
N THR A 231 13.81 -2.93 11.82
CA THR A 231 12.83 -3.02 10.72
C THR A 231 13.48 -3.49 9.42
N SER A 232 14.71 -3.06 9.16
CA SER A 232 15.47 -3.46 7.97
C SER A 232 15.88 -4.94 8.01
N ILE A 233 16.32 -5.44 9.17
CA ILE A 233 16.67 -6.86 9.37
C ILE A 233 15.43 -7.74 9.18
N VAL A 234 14.29 -7.36 9.77
CA VAL A 234 13.03 -8.08 9.57
C VAL A 234 12.61 -8.05 8.10
N ALA A 235 12.70 -6.89 7.44
CA ALA A 235 12.33 -6.75 6.03
C ALA A 235 13.20 -7.61 5.11
N VAL A 236 14.53 -7.60 5.25
CA VAL A 236 15.42 -8.42 4.40
C VAL A 236 15.24 -9.91 4.68
N THR A 237 15.03 -10.30 5.94
CA THR A 237 14.79 -11.70 6.31
C THR A 237 13.50 -12.23 5.67
N LEU A 238 12.43 -11.44 5.69
CA LEU A 238 11.17 -11.79 5.03
C LEU A 238 11.31 -11.78 3.51
N ALA A 239 12.04 -10.82 2.94
CA ALA A 239 12.27 -10.74 1.50
C ALA A 239 13.07 -11.93 0.95
N LEU A 240 13.96 -12.51 1.76
CA LEU A 240 14.74 -13.71 1.42
C LEU A 240 13.96 -15.01 1.61
N SER A 241 12.96 -15.05 2.50
CA SER A 241 12.21 -16.27 2.84
C SER A 241 10.92 -16.47 2.05
N GLY A 242 10.30 -15.39 1.55
CA GLY A 242 8.97 -15.41 0.95
C GLY A 242 8.93 -15.05 -0.54
N SER A 243 7.86 -15.47 -1.22
CA SER A 243 7.48 -14.88 -2.50
C SER A 243 6.73 -13.56 -2.28
N PHE A 244 6.82 -12.65 -3.26
CA PHE A 244 6.12 -11.36 -3.22
C PHE A 244 4.62 -11.53 -2.93
N ALA A 245 3.95 -12.42 -3.65
CA ALA A 245 2.51 -12.66 -3.48
C ALA A 245 2.16 -13.11 -2.05
N LYS A 246 2.96 -14.01 -1.45
CA LYS A 246 2.73 -14.45 -0.07
C LYS A 246 2.91 -13.31 0.93
N LEU A 247 4.00 -12.55 0.81
CA LEU A 247 4.29 -11.41 1.71
C LEU A 247 3.24 -10.30 1.58
N ALA A 248 2.77 -10.02 0.35
CA ALA A 248 1.71 -9.05 0.09
C ALA A 248 0.41 -9.43 0.79
N VAL A 249 0.03 -10.71 0.73
CA VAL A 249 -1.18 -11.19 1.42
C VAL A 249 -1.01 -11.19 2.94
N VAL A 250 0.13 -11.62 3.48
CA VAL A 250 0.38 -11.55 4.93
C VAL A 250 0.30 -10.09 5.42
N SER A 251 0.87 -9.15 4.66
CA SER A 251 0.76 -7.72 4.94
C SER A 251 -0.70 -7.24 4.90
N ALA A 252 -1.50 -7.68 3.93
CA ALA A 252 -2.92 -7.34 3.84
C ALA A 252 -3.71 -7.83 5.06
N VAL A 253 -3.50 -9.08 5.50
CA VAL A 253 -4.15 -9.62 6.70
C VAL A 253 -3.78 -8.80 7.93
N ALA A 254 -2.49 -8.47 8.12
CA ALA A 254 -2.05 -7.64 9.24
C ALA A 254 -2.72 -6.25 9.23
N ARG A 255 -2.81 -5.60 8.06
CA ARG A 255 -3.51 -4.32 7.90
C ARG A 255 -4.99 -4.42 8.22
N LEU A 256 -5.68 -5.47 7.77
CA LEU A 256 -7.11 -5.66 8.06
C LEU A 256 -7.38 -5.77 9.56
N VAL A 257 -6.51 -6.47 10.30
CA VAL A 257 -6.61 -6.53 11.77
C VAL A 257 -6.43 -5.15 12.39
N THR A 258 -5.42 -4.39 11.94
CA THR A 258 -5.22 -3.00 12.39
C THR A 258 -6.42 -2.12 12.07
N TYR A 259 -6.96 -2.20 10.85
CA TYR A 259 -8.10 -1.39 10.40
C TYR A 259 -9.38 -1.74 11.16
N THR A 260 -9.63 -3.02 11.42
CA THR A 260 -10.71 -3.47 12.32
C THR A 260 -10.53 -2.88 13.72
N GLY A 261 -9.31 -2.91 14.27
CA GLY A 261 -9.00 -2.30 15.57
C GLY A 261 -9.27 -0.79 15.60
N VAL A 262 -8.83 -0.06 14.57
CA VAL A 262 -9.07 1.40 14.44
C VAL A 262 -10.56 1.71 14.30
N ALA A 263 -11.30 0.92 13.53
CA ALA A 263 -12.74 1.08 13.37
C ALA A 263 -13.50 0.83 14.70
N ALA A 264 -13.15 -0.24 15.41
CA ALA A 264 -13.70 -0.55 16.73
C ALA A 264 -13.35 0.55 17.77
N ALA A 265 -12.09 1.00 17.78
CA ALA A 265 -11.65 2.10 18.64
C ALA A 265 -12.41 3.39 18.33
N THR A 266 -12.67 3.69 17.05
CA THR A 266 -13.45 4.87 16.65
C THR A 266 -14.87 4.81 17.18
N LEU A 267 -15.55 3.66 17.10
CA LEU A 267 -16.88 3.46 17.68
C LEU A 267 -16.85 3.59 19.21
N ARG A 268 -15.83 3.01 19.86
CA ARG A 268 -15.69 3.02 21.32
C ARG A 268 -15.42 4.43 21.86
N LEU A 269 -14.45 5.14 21.29
CA LEU A 269 -14.04 6.48 21.70
C LEU A 269 -15.10 7.56 21.42
N ARG A 270 -16.05 7.29 20.52
CA ARG A 270 -17.20 8.16 20.24
C ARG A 270 -18.44 7.81 21.05
N SER A 271 -18.37 6.78 21.90
CA SER A 271 -19.49 6.44 22.79
C SER A 271 -19.65 7.48 23.91
N PRO A 272 -20.85 7.65 24.48
CA PRO A 272 -21.10 8.63 25.56
C PRO A 272 -20.16 8.48 26.76
N GLN A 273 -19.66 7.27 27.00
CA GLN A 273 -18.72 6.97 28.09
C GLN A 273 -17.40 7.74 27.99
N PHE A 274 -16.98 8.14 26.78
CA PHE A 274 -15.73 8.87 26.54
C PHE A 274 -15.95 10.35 26.21
N ALA A 275 -17.19 10.84 26.25
CA ALA A 275 -17.53 12.21 25.85
C ALA A 275 -16.83 13.29 26.70
N THR A 276 -16.50 12.98 27.95
CA THR A 276 -15.79 13.90 28.87
C THR A 276 -14.26 13.80 28.77
N VAL A 277 -13.74 12.73 28.15
CA VAL A 277 -12.30 12.43 28.07
C VAL A 277 -11.73 12.76 26.70
N VAL A 278 -12.51 12.53 25.64
CA VAL A 278 -12.08 12.71 24.24
C VAL A 278 -12.69 13.98 23.67
N LYS A 279 -11.85 14.87 23.14
CA LYS A 279 -12.33 16.09 22.46
C LYS A 279 -13.19 15.73 21.24
N PRO A 280 -14.23 16.53 20.93
CA PRO A 280 -15.04 16.31 19.74
C PRO A 280 -14.20 16.24 18.47
N ALA A 281 -14.51 15.27 17.60
CA ALA A 281 -13.77 15.07 16.37
C ALA A 281 -13.97 16.26 15.42
N THR A 282 -12.87 16.80 14.88
CA THR A 282 -12.92 17.85 13.84
C THR A 282 -13.50 17.33 12.53
N PHE A 283 -13.37 16.02 12.28
CA PHE A 283 -13.94 15.34 11.12
C PHE A 283 -14.81 14.15 11.56
N VAL A 284 -16.04 14.10 11.04
CA VAL A 284 -16.97 12.99 11.20
C VAL A 284 -17.35 12.53 9.78
N ALA A 285 -17.24 11.23 9.54
CA ALA A 285 -17.64 10.67 8.25
C ALA A 285 -19.14 10.94 7.98
N PRO A 286 -19.57 11.14 6.72
CA PRO A 286 -20.94 11.57 6.40
C PRO A 286 -22.07 10.67 6.94
N LEU A 287 -21.80 9.38 7.19
CA LEU A 287 -22.75 8.42 7.77
C LEU A 287 -22.45 8.08 9.25
N GLY A 288 -21.67 8.92 9.93
CA GLY A 288 -21.38 8.82 11.36
C GLY A 288 -20.80 7.45 11.76
N PRO A 289 -21.40 6.73 12.73
CA PRO A 289 -20.92 5.42 13.20
C PRO A 289 -21.13 4.29 12.20
N LEU A 290 -21.95 4.47 11.17
CA LEU A 290 -22.21 3.43 10.17
C LEU A 290 -20.96 3.14 9.33
N VAL A 291 -20.15 4.17 9.02
CA VAL A 291 -18.91 4.00 8.26
C VAL A 291 -17.90 3.07 8.96
N PRO A 292 -17.47 3.31 10.22
CA PRO A 292 -16.57 2.40 10.91
C PRO A 292 -17.20 1.03 11.17
N ALA A 293 -18.52 0.93 11.39
CA ALA A 293 -19.19 -0.36 11.52
C ALA A 293 -19.10 -1.19 10.22
N LEU A 294 -19.39 -0.58 9.06
CA LEU A 294 -19.24 -1.24 7.76
C LEU A 294 -17.78 -1.59 7.45
N ALA A 295 -16.84 -0.70 7.73
CA ALA A 295 -15.41 -0.95 7.54
C ALA A 295 -14.95 -2.18 8.36
N MET A 296 -15.42 -2.30 9.60
CA MET A 296 -15.16 -3.45 10.46
C MET A 296 -15.76 -4.74 9.89
N ILE A 297 -17.03 -4.71 9.46
CA ILE A 297 -17.71 -5.87 8.88
C ILE A 297 -17.01 -6.35 7.60
N VAL A 298 -16.70 -5.43 6.68
CA VAL A 298 -16.01 -5.74 5.42
C VAL A 298 -14.61 -6.31 5.70
N SER A 299 -13.87 -5.71 6.62
CA SER A 299 -12.53 -6.19 6.98
C SER A 299 -12.57 -7.61 7.55
N LEU A 300 -13.52 -7.88 8.45
CA LEU A 300 -13.73 -9.22 9.02
C LEU A 300 -14.17 -10.24 7.97
N ALA A 301 -15.06 -9.85 7.05
CA ALA A 301 -15.51 -10.73 5.96
C ALA A 301 -14.35 -11.13 5.02
N ILE A 302 -13.48 -10.18 4.67
CA ILE A 302 -12.29 -10.47 3.85
C ILE A 302 -11.32 -11.40 4.60
N VAL A 303 -11.07 -11.16 5.89
CA VAL A 303 -10.23 -12.03 6.73
C VAL A 303 -10.83 -13.42 6.88
N ALA A 304 -12.15 -13.55 7.04
CA ALA A 304 -12.83 -14.84 7.15
C ALA A 304 -12.69 -15.69 5.86
N GLY A 305 -12.58 -15.04 4.70
CA GLY A 305 -12.30 -15.70 3.43
C GLY A 305 -10.83 -16.08 3.21
N ALA A 306 -9.91 -15.64 4.09
CA ALA A 306 -8.48 -15.91 3.93
C ALA A 306 -8.14 -17.39 4.12
N THR A 307 -7.09 -17.87 3.45
CA THR A 307 -6.64 -19.25 3.57
C THR A 307 -5.91 -19.47 4.90
N ARG A 308 -5.79 -20.74 5.33
CA ARG A 308 -5.08 -21.10 6.56
C ARG A 308 -3.63 -20.61 6.57
N GLU A 309 -2.94 -20.67 5.44
CA GLU A 309 -1.57 -20.16 5.30
C GLU A 309 -1.49 -18.64 5.54
N GLN A 310 -2.45 -17.89 5.01
CA GLN A 310 -2.51 -16.43 5.15
C GLN A 310 -2.82 -16.01 6.59
N LEU A 311 -3.76 -16.72 7.23
CA LEU A 311 -4.10 -16.52 8.64
C LEU A 311 -2.94 -16.87 9.56
N LEU A 312 -2.18 -17.94 9.28
CA LEU A 312 -1.00 -18.30 10.04
C LEU A 312 0.11 -17.24 9.91
N GLY A 313 0.35 -16.72 8.72
CA GLY A 313 1.34 -15.65 8.51
C GLY A 313 0.97 -14.35 9.23
N GLY A 314 -0.29 -13.91 9.11
CA GLY A 314 -0.79 -12.73 9.83
C GLY A 314 -0.80 -12.95 11.35
N GLY A 315 -1.24 -14.12 11.81
CA GLY A 315 -1.24 -14.50 13.22
C GLY A 315 0.17 -14.55 13.83
N ALA A 316 1.16 -15.08 13.09
CA ALA A 316 2.55 -15.06 13.52
C ALA A 316 3.07 -13.63 13.70
N ALA A 317 2.75 -12.71 12.80
CA ALA A 317 3.12 -11.31 12.93
C ALA A 317 2.48 -10.65 14.17
N LEU A 318 1.21 -10.94 14.46
CA LEU A 318 0.53 -10.47 15.67
C LEU A 318 1.14 -11.05 16.95
N ILE A 319 1.51 -12.33 16.96
CA ILE A 319 2.18 -12.98 18.09
C ILE A 319 3.53 -12.32 18.34
N VAL A 320 4.33 -12.10 17.30
CA VAL A 320 5.62 -11.38 17.43
C VAL A 320 5.41 -9.98 17.99
N GLY A 321 4.40 -9.24 17.51
CA GLY A 321 4.03 -7.94 18.06
C GLY A 321 3.63 -8.00 19.54
N ALA A 322 2.83 -9.00 19.92
CA ALA A 322 2.40 -9.21 21.30
C ALA A 322 3.57 -9.60 22.23
N LEU A 323 4.53 -10.39 21.74
CA LEU A 323 5.75 -10.73 22.48
C LEU A 323 6.66 -9.51 22.66
N LEU A 324 6.81 -8.68 21.63
CA LEU A 324 7.53 -7.41 21.76
C LEU A 324 6.84 -6.49 22.78
N PHE A 325 5.51 -6.41 22.72
CA PHE A 325 4.71 -5.67 23.69
C PHE A 325 4.75 -6.30 25.10
N SER A 326 4.97 -7.59 25.29
CA SER A 326 5.09 -8.16 26.65
C SER A 326 6.50 -8.03 27.24
N SER A 327 7.52 -7.85 26.39
CA SER A 327 8.94 -7.73 26.78
C SER A 327 9.33 -6.39 27.42
N GLN A 328 8.39 -5.46 27.59
CA GLN A 328 8.65 -4.15 28.21
C GLN A 328 8.89 -4.28 29.72
N PRO A 329 9.86 -3.53 30.29
CA PRO A 329 10.10 -3.54 31.73
C PRO A 329 8.86 -3.06 32.51
N SER A 330 8.42 -3.83 33.50
CA SER A 330 7.20 -3.64 34.29
C SER A 330 7.11 -2.30 35.06
N GLY A 331 8.20 -1.54 35.17
CA GLY A 331 8.26 -0.29 35.95
C GLY A 331 7.70 0.98 35.29
N ARG A 332 7.06 0.90 34.11
CA ARG A 332 6.56 2.08 33.37
C ARG A 332 5.04 2.11 33.13
N ARG A 333 4.28 1.12 33.61
CA ARG A 333 2.81 1.06 33.42
C ARG A 333 2.00 2.13 34.15
N GLU A 334 2.62 2.92 35.03
CA GLU A 334 1.93 3.81 35.97
C GLU A 334 2.28 5.31 35.82
N ARG A 335 2.83 5.76 34.68
CA ARG A 335 3.06 7.19 34.43
C ARG A 335 2.23 7.71 33.27
#